data_AF-A0A0B4XSM0-F1
#
_entry.id   AF-A0A0B4XSM0-F1
#
_cell.length_a   1.000
_cell.length_b   1.000
_cell.length_c   1.000
_cell.angle_alpha   90.00
_cell.angle_beta   90.00
_cell.angle_gamma   90.00
#
_symmetry.space_group_name_H-M   'P 1'
#
loop_
_entity.id
_entity.type
_entity.pdbx_description
1 polymer ?
#
loop_
_entity_poly.entity_id
_entity_poly.type
_entity_poly.pdbx_seq_one_letter_code
_entity_poly.pdbx_strand_id
1 'polypeptide(L)'
;MKANVAEMTDRMDRTLGRWPLVYRSLVLLVALGAYFGGLLGVNALAGDARLPVVLFAVFFLPAVLRAWLMVYWLVRKDPRAETGAANEKVI
;
A
#
# COMPACT_ATOMS: atom_id res chain seq x y z
N MET A 1 -31.17 3.02 3.87
CA MET A 1 -29.81 3.15 4.43
C MET A 1 -28.75 2.39 3.64
N LYS A 2 -28.92 1.09 3.33
CA LYS A 2 -27.96 0.31 2.51
C LYS A 2 -27.74 0.84 1.09
N ALA A 3 -28.77 1.40 0.45
CA ALA A 3 -28.67 1.98 -0.91
C ALA A 3 -27.74 3.20 -0.99
N ASN A 4 -27.78 4.09 0.02
CA ASN A 4 -26.87 5.24 0.08
C ASN A 4 -25.42 4.82 0.30
N VAL A 5 -25.17 3.80 1.13
CA VAL A 5 -23.80 3.30 1.35
C VAL A 5 -23.24 2.76 0.05
N ALA A 6 -23.99 1.91 -0.67
CA ALA A 6 -23.55 1.34 -1.94
C ALA A 6 -23.26 2.41 -3.02
N GLU A 7 -24.11 3.42 -3.13
CA GLU A 7 -23.88 4.52 -4.07
C GLU A 7 -22.66 5.37 -3.68
N MET A 8 -22.40 5.53 -2.38
CA MET A 8 -21.24 6.22 -1.84
C MET A 8 -19.95 5.43 -2.06
N THR A 9 -19.98 4.09 -1.88
CA THR A 9 -18.84 3.21 -2.21
C THR A 9 -18.54 3.22 -3.70
N ASP A 10 -19.56 3.21 -4.56
CA ASP A 10 -19.38 3.21 -6.02
C ASP A 10 -18.81 4.55 -6.54
N ARG A 11 -19.22 5.66 -5.90
CA ARG A 11 -18.63 6.99 -6.16
C ARG A 11 -17.20 7.09 -5.64
N MET A 12 -16.92 6.51 -4.46
CA MET A 12 -15.56 6.41 -3.91
C MET A 12 -14.68 5.54 -4.80
N ASP A 13 -15.14 4.38 -5.27
CA ASP A 13 -14.40 3.49 -6.16
C ASP A 13 -14.10 4.15 -7.51
N ARG A 14 -15.05 4.90 -8.10
CA ARG A 14 -14.78 5.70 -9.31
C ARG A 14 -13.77 6.82 -9.07
N THR A 15 -13.78 7.44 -7.90
CA THR A 15 -12.85 8.53 -7.56
C THR A 15 -11.46 8.01 -7.20
N LEU A 16 -11.39 6.90 -6.47
CA LEU A 16 -10.17 6.17 -6.10
C LEU A 16 -9.55 5.47 -7.31
N GLY A 17 -10.39 4.99 -8.24
CA GLY A 17 -9.98 4.43 -9.52
C GLY A 17 -9.30 5.44 -10.46
N ARG A 18 -9.44 6.75 -10.17
CA ARG A 18 -8.72 7.81 -10.89
C ARG A 18 -7.27 7.96 -10.43
N TRP A 19 -6.94 7.55 -9.20
CA TRP A 19 -5.58 7.61 -8.64
C TRP A 19 -5.25 6.37 -7.79
N PRO A 20 -5.28 5.16 -8.39
CA PRO A 20 -5.01 3.92 -7.68
C PRO A 20 -3.62 3.91 -7.05
N LEU A 21 -2.69 4.70 -7.61
CA LEU A 21 -1.34 4.87 -7.12
C LEU A 21 -1.28 5.63 -5.78
N VAL A 22 -2.08 6.68 -5.62
CA VAL A 22 -2.11 7.50 -4.40
C VAL A 22 -2.68 6.69 -3.24
N TYR A 23 -3.79 5.98 -3.47
CA TYR A 23 -4.38 5.11 -2.46
C TYR A 23 -3.42 4.01 -2.01
N ARG A 24 -2.77 3.31 -2.95
CA ARG A 24 -1.80 2.26 -2.60
C ARG A 24 -0.54 2.81 -1.94
N SER A 25 -0.08 3.99 -2.34
CA SER A 25 1.05 4.66 -1.68
C SER A 25 0.70 5.07 -0.26
N LEU A 26 -0.53 5.54 -0.02
CA LEU A 26 -1.03 5.84 1.33
C LEU A 26 -1.07 4.57 2.18
N VAL A 27 -1.58 3.45 1.63
CA VAL A 27 -1.58 2.14 2.31
C VAL A 27 -0.15 1.70 2.65
N LEU A 28 0.81 1.91 1.76
CA LEU A 28 2.22 1.62 2.02
C LEU A 28 2.80 2.50 3.14
N LEU A 29 2.50 3.81 3.14
CA LEU A 29 2.94 4.73 4.20
C LEU A 29 2.36 4.34 5.56
N VAL A 30 1.08 3.98 5.60
CA VAL A 30 0.42 3.48 6.82
C VAL A 30 1.07 2.17 7.27
N ALA A 31 1.34 1.23 6.36
CA ALA A 31 2.02 -0.02 6.69
C ALA A 31 3.44 0.22 7.23
N LEU A 32 4.20 1.15 6.65
CA LEU A 32 5.51 1.56 7.15
C LEU A 32 5.40 2.20 8.54
N GLY A 33 4.46 3.12 8.73
CA GLY A 33 4.21 3.78 10.01
C GLY A 33 3.84 2.79 11.10
N ALA A 34 2.97 1.82 10.80
CA ALA A 34 2.62 0.74 11.72
C ALA A 34 3.82 -0.16 12.03
N TYR A 35 4.69 -0.43 11.04
CA TYR A 35 5.90 -1.22 11.24
C TYR A 35 6.89 -0.54 12.19
N PHE A 36 7.24 0.72 11.94
CA PHE A 36 8.12 1.49 12.81
C PHE A 36 7.50 1.78 14.18
N GLY A 37 6.21 2.14 14.21
CA GLY A 37 5.47 2.38 15.44
C GLY A 37 5.39 1.11 16.30
N GLY A 38 5.14 -0.05 15.69
CA GLY A 38 5.14 -1.33 16.39
C GLY A 38 6.52 -1.74 16.88
N LEU A 39 7.58 -1.50 16.10
CA LEU A 39 8.97 -1.70 16.54
C LEU A 39 9.30 -0.87 17.78
N LEU A 40 8.95 0.42 17.76
CA LEU A 40 9.18 1.32 18.91
C LEU A 40 8.34 0.92 20.12
N GLY A 41 7.07 0.56 19.91
CA GLY A 41 6.17 0.10 20.98
C GLY A 41 6.66 -1.19 21.62
N VAL A 42 7.04 -2.18 20.80
CA VAL A 42 7.60 -3.45 21.30
C VAL A 42 8.93 -3.21 22.01
N ASN A 43 9.80 -2.36 21.47
CA ASN A 43 11.08 -2.04 22.11
C ASN A 43 10.88 -1.34 23.48
N ALA A 44 9.93 -0.41 23.57
CA ALA A 44 9.60 0.26 24.84
C ALA A 44 9.01 -0.71 25.88
N LEU A 45 8.25 -1.72 25.45
CA LEU A 45 7.62 -2.73 26.32
C LEU A 45 8.57 -3.88 26.68
N ALA A 46 9.52 -4.22 25.81
CA ALA A 46 10.38 -5.40 25.96
C ALA A 46 11.61 -5.15 26.85
N GLY A 47 11.97 -3.88 27.12
CA GLY A 47 13.13 -3.55 27.94
C GLY A 47 14.43 -4.11 27.34
N ASP A 48 15.16 -4.95 28.08
CA ASP A 48 16.41 -5.59 27.61
C ASP A 48 16.17 -6.81 26.68
N ALA A 49 14.94 -7.30 26.57
CA ALA A 49 14.64 -8.43 25.70
C ALA A 49 14.60 -7.96 24.24
N ARG A 50 15.65 -8.32 23.48
CA ARG A 50 15.73 -8.04 22.03
C ARG A 50 14.88 -9.00 21.19
N LEU A 51 14.56 -10.17 21.72
CA LEU A 51 13.85 -11.25 21.03
C LEU A 51 12.43 -10.86 20.57
N PRO A 52 11.58 -10.21 21.39
CA PRO A 52 10.27 -9.70 20.97
C PRO A 52 10.34 -8.69 19.81
N VAL A 53 11.35 -7.82 19.82
CA VAL A 53 11.57 -6.82 18.76
C VAL A 53 11.89 -7.51 17.43
N VAL A 54 12.78 -8.52 17.47
CA VAL A 54 13.15 -9.30 16.27
C VAL A 54 11.95 -10.11 15.76
N LEU A 55 11.19 -10.74 16.65
CA LEU A 55 9.99 -11.50 16.26
C LEU A 55 8.94 -10.59 15.62
N PHE A 56 8.69 -9.42 16.19
CA PHE A 56 7.79 -8.44 15.59
C PHE A 56 8.31 -8.01 14.22
N ALA A 57 9.59 -7.64 14.12
CA ALA A 57 10.20 -7.20 12.88
C ALA A 57 10.06 -8.24 11.76
N VAL A 58 10.37 -9.50 12.05
CA VAL A 58 10.35 -10.60 11.06
C VAL A 58 8.93 -11.02 10.72
N PHE A 59 8.01 -11.05 11.69
CA PHE A 59 6.63 -11.48 11.47
C PHE A 59 5.81 -10.42 10.71
N PHE A 60 6.12 -9.14 10.90
CA PHE A 60 5.41 -8.03 10.26
C PHE A 60 6.04 -7.61 8.91
N LEU A 61 7.29 -7.99 8.66
CA LEU A 61 8.00 -7.75 7.38
C LEU A 61 7.22 -8.21 6.13
N PRO A 62 6.59 -9.41 6.10
CA PRO A 62 5.86 -9.88 4.93
C PRO A 62 4.66 -9.01 4.58
N ALA A 63 4.00 -8.40 5.58
CA ALA A 63 2.87 -7.51 5.38
C ALA A 63 3.32 -6.21 4.71
N VAL A 64 4.42 -5.63 5.18
CA VAL A 64 5.04 -4.44 4.57
C VAL A 64 5.51 -4.75 3.16
N LEU A 65 6.19 -5.89 2.96
CA LEU A 65 6.67 -6.33 1.65
C LEU A 65 5.51 -6.53 0.67
N ARG A 66 4.39 -7.10 1.11
CA ARG A 66 3.19 -7.28 0.28
C ARG A 66 2.59 -5.94 -0.15
N ALA A 67 2.45 -4.98 0.77
CA ALA A 67 1.98 -3.64 0.44
C ALA A 67 2.93 -2.93 -0.55
N TRP A 68 4.24 -3.07 -0.33
CA TRP A 68 5.26 -2.53 -1.21
C TRP A 68 5.21 -3.15 -2.61
N LEU A 69 5.08 -4.48 -2.70
CA LEU A 69 4.92 -5.18 -3.98
C LEU A 69 3.66 -4.72 -4.72
N MET A 70 2.54 -4.51 -4.05
CA MET A 70 1.31 -4.01 -4.69
C MET A 70 1.48 -2.59 -5.28
N VAL A 71 2.26 -1.73 -4.63
CA VAL A 71 2.64 -0.41 -5.16
C VAL A 71 3.61 -0.57 -6.32
N TYR A 72 4.67 -1.34 -6.14
CA TYR A 72 5.70 -1.59 -7.15
C TYR A 72 5.09 -2.13 -8.45
N TRP A 73 4.22 -3.14 -8.36
CA TRP A 73 3.54 -3.69 -9.52
C TRP A 73 2.58 -2.70 -10.19
N LEU A 74 2.00 -1.76 -9.45
CA LEU A 74 1.14 -0.73 -10.02
C LEU A 74 1.95 0.35 -10.75
N VAL A 75 3.08 0.79 -10.17
CA VAL A 75 4.05 1.68 -10.85
C VAL A 75 4.59 1.00 -12.11
N ARG A 76 4.88 -0.30 -12.04
CA ARG A 76 5.40 -1.06 -13.18
C ARG A 76 4.37 -1.26 -14.30
N LYS A 77 3.08 -1.31 -13.95
CA LYS A 77 1.95 -1.41 -14.90
C LYS A 77 1.51 -0.03 -15.44
N ASP A 78 2.30 1.03 -15.27
CA ASP A 78 1.92 2.37 -15.74
C ASP A 78 1.59 2.35 -17.25
N PRO A 79 0.34 2.67 -17.65
CA PRO A 79 -0.14 2.61 -19.03
C PRO A 79 0.56 3.59 -19.99
N ARG A 80 1.46 4.46 -19.50
CA ARG A 80 2.33 5.26 -20.36
C ARG A 80 3.21 4.42 -21.30
N ALA A 81 3.56 3.18 -20.91
CA ALA A 81 4.22 2.25 -21.81
C ALA A 81 3.32 1.79 -22.98
N GLU A 82 2.00 1.75 -22.77
CA GLU A 82 1.03 1.33 -23.80
C GLU A 82 0.64 2.49 -24.73
N THR A 83 0.65 3.73 -24.22
CA THR A 83 0.34 4.92 -25.04
C THR A 83 1.52 5.32 -25.94
N GLY A 84 2.76 5.04 -25.54
CA GLY A 84 3.94 5.19 -26.42
C GLY A 84 3.90 4.27 -27.64
N ALA A 85 3.49 3.01 -27.44
CA ALA A 85 3.35 2.03 -28.51
C ALA A 85 2.12 2.28 -29.42
N ALA A 86 1.09 2.94 -28.90
CA ALA A 86 -0.08 3.33 -29.70
C ALA A 86 0.22 4.49 -30.66
N ASN A 87 1.08 5.43 -30.27
CA ASN A 87 1.49 6.56 -31.13
C ASN A 87 2.51 6.16 -32.21
N GLU A 88 3.27 5.09 -32.03
CA GLU A 88 4.22 4.59 -33.05
C GLU A 88 3.50 3.84 -34.20
N LYS A 89 2.29 3.32 -33.97
CA LYS A 89 1.49 2.65 -35.01
C LYS A 89 0.66 3.60 -35.88
N VAL A 90 0.68 4.91 -35.59
CA VAL A 90 -0.09 5.93 -36.30
C VAL A 90 0.81 6.81 -37.20
N ILE A 91 2.11 6.50 -37.28
CA ILE A 91 3.07 7.15 -38.20
C ILE A 91 3.39 6.20 -39.36
#